data_AF-A0A8S3GMN0-F1
#
_entry.id   AF-A0A8S3GMN0-F1
#
_cell.length_a   1.000
_cell.length_b   1.000
_cell.length_c   1.000
_cell.angle_alpha   90.00
_cell.angle_beta   90.00
_cell.angle_gamma   90.00
#
_symmetry.space_group_name_H-M   'P 1'
#
loop_
_entity.id
_entity.type
_entity.pdbx_description
1 polymer ?
#
loop_
_entity_poly.entity_id
_entity_poly.type
_entity_poly.pdbx_seq_one_letter_code
_entity_poly.pdbx_strand_id
1 'polypeptide(L)'
;MGGVDSIDMLISLYRIDGRSRKYYTKIIFHLIDLSIANGWLLYRRHCSQLNTQKRDTMSLLSFRISVAEAMLKSAPPTPSTKRGRPSLDSTLNENNQTTTSRAVPNSIPP
;
A
#
# COMPACT_ATOMS: atom_id res chain seq x y z
N MET A 1 32.54 10.58 11.02
CA MET A 1 31.99 10.13 9.72
C MET A 1 31.56 8.67 9.86
N GLY A 2 30.27 8.38 10.02
CA GLY A 2 29.81 7.00 10.26
C GLY A 2 28.29 6.77 10.21
N GLY A 3 27.48 7.84 10.16
CA GLY A 3 26.02 7.72 10.06
C GLY A 3 25.54 7.17 8.72
N VAL A 4 26.19 7.56 7.61
CA VAL A 4 25.79 7.14 6.25
C VAL A 4 26.03 5.64 6.05
N ASP A 5 27.16 5.12 6.49
CA ASP A 5 27.52 3.69 6.43
C ASP A 5 26.58 2.81 7.26
N SER A 6 26.20 3.29 8.45
CA SER A 6 25.23 2.59 9.30
C SER A 6 23.86 2.48 8.63
N ILE A 7 23.41 3.54 7.95
CA ILE A 7 22.13 3.55 7.24
C ILE A 7 22.21 2.65 6.01
N ASP A 8 23.29 2.71 5.25
CA ASP A 8 23.48 1.87 4.05
C ASP A 8 23.46 0.38 4.42
N MET A 9 24.12 0.01 5.52
CA MET A 9 24.06 -1.35 6.08
C MET A 9 22.63 -1.78 6.42
N LEU A 10 21.86 -0.91 7.10
CA LEU A 10 20.47 -1.23 7.49
C LEU A 10 19.53 -1.35 6.28
N ILE A 11 19.77 -0.56 5.23
CA ILE A 11 19.04 -0.63 3.97
C ILE A 11 19.40 -1.93 3.23
N SER A 12 20.67 -2.31 3.21
CA SER A 12 21.11 -3.55 2.56
C SER A 12 20.53 -4.81 3.22
N LEU A 13 20.28 -4.81 4.53
CA LEU A 13 19.72 -5.95 5.26
C LEU A 13 18.27 -6.30 4.87
N TYR A 14 17.49 -5.31 4.43
CA TYR A 14 16.06 -5.48 4.12
C TYR A 14 15.69 -4.95 2.73
N ARG A 15 16.64 -4.97 1.81
CA ARG A 15 16.47 -4.38 0.49
C ARG A 15 15.31 -5.03 -0.26
N ILE A 16 14.37 -4.21 -0.71
CA ILE A 16 13.23 -4.68 -1.52
C ILE A 16 13.70 -4.78 -2.99
N ASP A 17 14.11 -5.97 -3.41
CA ASP A 17 14.47 -6.24 -4.81
C ASP A 17 13.21 -6.40 -5.68
N GLY A 18 12.59 -5.27 -6.01
CA GLY A 18 11.51 -5.23 -7.00
C GLY A 18 12.03 -5.42 -8.42
N ARG A 19 11.62 -6.51 -9.11
CA ARG A 19 11.85 -6.69 -10.56
C ARG A 19 10.96 -5.76 -11.39
N SER A 20 11.05 -4.46 -11.14
CA SER A 20 10.36 -3.44 -11.93
C SER A 20 11.26 -2.99 -13.09
N ARG A 21 10.70 -2.90 -14.30
CA ARG A 21 11.37 -2.32 -15.48
C ARG A 21 11.60 -0.81 -15.36
N LYS A 22 10.84 -0.15 -14.48
CA LYS A 22 10.88 1.30 -14.25
C LYS A 22 11.94 1.62 -13.20
N TYR A 23 12.88 2.51 -13.51
CA TYR A 23 13.99 2.85 -12.59
C TYR A 23 13.51 3.65 -11.37
N TYR A 24 12.50 4.50 -11.53
CA TYR A 24 11.99 5.37 -10.46
C TYR A 24 11.36 4.61 -9.30
N THR A 25 10.83 3.39 -9.52
CA THR A 25 10.28 2.59 -8.42
C THR A 25 11.37 2.20 -7.44
N LYS A 26 12.59 1.91 -7.92
CA LYS A 26 13.74 1.63 -7.05
C LYS A 26 14.08 2.83 -6.17
N ILE A 27 13.98 4.05 -6.72
CA ILE A 27 14.23 5.29 -5.97
C ILE A 27 13.16 5.47 -4.88
N ILE A 28 11.89 5.27 -5.20
CA ILE A 28 10.79 5.41 -4.21
C ILE A 28 10.96 4.40 -3.07
N PHE A 29 11.23 3.12 -3.37
CA PHE A 29 11.46 2.12 -2.33
C PHE A 29 12.68 2.46 -1.48
N HIS A 30 13.76 2.92 -2.10
CA HIS A 30 14.95 3.37 -1.37
C HIS A 30 14.66 4.53 -0.42
N LEU A 31 13.84 5.51 -0.83
CA LEU A 31 13.42 6.62 0.04
C LEU A 31 12.58 6.15 1.23
N ILE A 32 11.70 5.17 1.02
CA ILE A 32 10.89 4.57 2.10
C ILE A 32 11.80 3.83 3.09
N ASP A 33 12.70 2.98 2.57
CA ASP A 33 13.65 2.22 3.39
C ASP A 33 14.56 3.17 4.21
N LEU A 34 15.02 4.25 3.60
CA LEU A 34 15.80 5.30 4.25
C LEU A 34 15.01 5.99 5.37
N SER A 35 13.75 6.33 5.11
CA SER A 35 12.86 6.97 6.11
C SER A 35 12.62 6.07 7.32
N ILE A 36 12.38 4.78 7.08
CA ILE A 36 12.19 3.77 8.13
C ILE A 36 13.48 3.60 8.96
N ALA A 37 14.64 3.47 8.30
CA ALA A 37 15.93 3.33 8.98
C ALA A 37 16.23 4.55 9.87
N ASN A 38 15.98 5.76 9.36
CA ASN A 38 16.11 7.00 10.11
C ASN A 38 15.14 7.06 11.30
N GLY A 39 13.88 6.65 11.11
CA GLY A 39 12.90 6.56 12.19
C GLY A 39 13.32 5.61 13.31
N TRP A 40 13.89 4.46 12.96
CA TRP A 40 14.40 3.50 13.94
C TRP A 40 15.61 4.02 14.72
N LEU A 41 16.53 4.73 14.06
CA LEU A 41 17.66 5.38 14.73
C LEU A 41 17.17 6.45 15.73
N LEU A 42 16.17 7.23 15.35
CA LEU A 42 15.56 8.23 16.22
C LEU A 42 14.86 7.56 17.42
N TYR A 43 14.13 6.47 17.19
CA TYR A 43 13.51 5.66 18.24
C TYR A 43 14.54 5.15 19.24
N ARG A 44 15.66 4.59 18.77
CA ARG A 44 16.76 4.15 19.65
C ARG A 44 17.35 5.28 20.48
N ARG A 45 17.53 6.46 19.88
CA ARG A 45 18.03 7.64 20.60
C ARG A 45 17.04 8.08 21.68
N HIS A 46 15.75 8.07 21.37
CA HIS A 46 14.70 8.40 22.33
C HIS A 46 14.65 7.40 23.50
N CYS A 47 14.68 6.08 23.22
CA CYS A 47 14.77 5.05 24.27
C CYS A 47 16.02 5.21 25.14
N SER A 48 17.15 5.60 24.56
CA SER A 48 18.38 5.88 25.31
C SER A 48 18.26 7.11 26.21
N GLN A 49 17.47 8.11 25.83
CA GLN A 49 17.22 9.31 26.64
C GLN A 49 16.24 9.04 27.78
N LEU A 50 15.28 8.14 27.59
CA LEU A 50 14.31 7.72 28.61
C LEU A 50 14.86 6.64 29.57
N ASN A 51 16.15 6.32 29.48
CA ASN A 51 16.83 5.29 30.28
C ASN A 51 16.15 3.91 30.21
N THR A 52 15.44 3.62 29.12
CA THR A 52 14.78 2.34 28.89
C THR A 52 15.85 1.29 28.59
N GLN A 53 15.79 0.11 29.23
CA GLN A 53 16.78 -0.93 28.99
C GLN A 53 16.82 -1.31 27.50
N LYS A 54 18.03 -1.51 26.96
CA LYS A 54 18.24 -2.01 25.58
C LYS A 54 17.47 -3.30 25.27
N ARG A 55 17.09 -4.08 26.29
CA ARG A 55 16.29 -5.31 26.16
C ARG A 55 14.84 -5.06 25.74
N ASP A 56 14.28 -3.89 26.04
CA ASP A 56 12.93 -3.49 25.62
C ASP A 56 12.92 -2.74 24.29
N THR A 57 14.10 -2.49 23.71
CA THR A 57 14.16 -1.78 22.43
C THR A 57 13.79 -2.71 21.29
N MET A 58 12.74 -2.35 20.56
CA MET A 58 12.23 -3.12 19.43
C MET A 58 13.29 -3.31 18.34
N SER A 59 13.42 -4.55 17.82
CA SER A 59 14.30 -4.85 16.69
C SER A 59 13.88 -4.07 15.43
N LEU A 60 14.82 -3.83 14.50
CA LEU A 60 14.51 -3.09 13.26
C LEU A 60 13.40 -3.78 12.44
N LEU A 61 13.39 -5.12 12.40
CA LEU A 61 12.35 -5.90 11.73
C LEU A 61 10.98 -5.68 12.37
N SER A 62 10.92 -5.78 13.70
CA SER A 62 9.68 -5.59 14.44
C SER A 62 9.15 -4.16 14.25
N PHE A 63 10.04 -3.16 14.26
CA PHE A 63 9.68 -1.77 13.95
C PHE A 63 9.10 -1.62 12.54
N ARG A 64 9.73 -2.26 11.54
CA ARG A 64 9.22 -2.30 10.16
C ARG A 64 7.81 -2.90 10.07
N ILE A 65 7.56 -4.01 10.75
CA ILE A 65 6.23 -4.63 10.80
C ILE A 65 5.21 -3.69 11.44
N SER A 66 5.55 -3.07 12.57
CA SER A 66 4.65 -2.13 13.26
C SER A 66 4.28 -0.94 12.37
N VAL A 67 5.26 -0.37 11.65
CA VAL A 67 5.01 0.69 10.67
C VAL A 67 4.09 0.21 9.54
N ALA A 68 4.33 -0.99 9.00
CA ALA A 68 3.49 -1.56 7.94
C ALA A 68 2.04 -1.79 8.41
N GLU A 69 1.85 -2.33 9.62
CA GLU A 69 0.52 -2.51 10.22
C GLU A 69 -0.19 -1.17 10.44
N ALA A 70 0.52 -0.15 10.93
CA ALA A 70 -0.04 1.17 11.13
C ALA A 70 -0.48 1.78 9.79
N MET A 71 0.33 1.65 8.75
CA MET A 71 -0.03 2.09 7.39
C MET A 71 -1.24 1.35 6.86
N LEU A 72 -1.31 0.03 7.04
CA LEU A 72 -2.45 -0.79 6.60
C LEU A 72 -3.74 -0.39 7.31
N LYS A 73 -3.69 -0.13 8.62
CA LYS A 73 -4.85 0.33 9.41
C LYS A 73 -5.27 1.76 9.06
N SER A 74 -4.31 2.61 8.68
CA SER A 74 -4.59 4.00 8.27
C SER A 74 -5.14 4.11 6.84
N ALA A 75 -4.96 3.07 6.02
CA ALA A 75 -5.42 3.09 4.64
C ALA A 75 -6.97 3.02 4.62
N PRO A 76 -7.63 3.87 3.83
CA PRO A 76 -9.06 3.74 3.63
C PRO A 76 -9.38 2.36 3.02
N PRO A 77 -10.52 1.75 3.38
CA PRO A 77 -10.92 0.48 2.81
C PRO A 77 -10.94 0.62 1.27
N THR A 78 -10.14 -0.18 0.59
CA THR A 78 -10.10 -0.16 -0.87
C THR A 78 -11.49 -0.55 -1.37
N PRO A 79 -12.10 0.21 -2.30
CA PRO A 79 -13.32 -0.25 -2.92
C PRO A 79 -13.01 -1.58 -3.60
N SER A 80 -13.86 -2.58 -3.35
CA SER A 80 -13.86 -3.88 -4.00
C SER A 80 -13.98 -3.67 -5.51
N THR A 81 -12.84 -3.40 -6.16
CA THR A 81 -12.77 -3.39 -7.62
C THR A 81 -12.79 -4.86 -7.98
N LYS A 82 -13.90 -5.32 -8.56
CA LYS A 82 -14.01 -6.67 -9.12
C LYS A 82 -12.81 -6.87 -10.05
N ARG A 83 -11.80 -7.59 -9.56
CA ARG A 83 -10.55 -7.78 -10.27
C ARG A 83 -10.84 -8.78 -11.39
N GLY A 84 -10.98 -8.27 -12.60
CA GLY A 84 -11.35 -9.05 -13.78
C GLY A 84 -11.55 -8.17 -15.02
N ARG A 85 -11.77 -8.81 -16.17
CA ARG A 85 -12.24 -8.14 -17.39
C ARG A 85 -13.55 -7.41 -17.06
N PRO A 86 -13.74 -6.14 -17.46
CA PRO A 86 -15.04 -5.49 -17.32
C PRO A 86 -16.11 -6.40 -17.94
N SER A 87 -17.07 -6.86 -17.15
CA SER A 87 -18.27 -7.45 -17.73
C SER A 87 -19.03 -6.32 -18.40
N LEU A 88 -19.46 -6.54 -19.64
CA LEU A 88 -20.16 -5.59 -20.50
C LEU A 88 -21.49 -5.04 -19.91
N ASP A 89 -21.84 -5.43 -18.69
CA ASP A 89 -23.18 -5.36 -18.12
C ASP A 89 -23.33 -4.31 -17.00
N SER A 90 -22.35 -3.41 -16.85
CA SER A 90 -22.40 -2.33 -15.85
C SER A 90 -22.98 -1.01 -16.37
N THR A 91 -23.45 -0.96 -17.62
CA THR A 91 -24.02 0.26 -18.23
C THR A 91 -25.55 0.21 -18.40
N LEU A 92 -26.26 -0.75 -17.78
CA LEU A 92 -27.72 -0.90 -17.96
C LEU A 92 -28.55 -0.71 -16.68
N ASN A 93 -28.04 -0.03 -15.65
CA ASN A 93 -28.83 0.17 -14.42
C ASN A 93 -28.78 1.59 -13.84
N GLU A 94 -28.63 2.61 -14.69
CA GLU A 94 -28.80 4.03 -14.30
C GLU A 94 -30.07 4.68 -14.87
N ASN A 95 -30.87 3.96 -15.67
CA ASN A 95 -32.05 4.52 -16.34
C ASN A 95 -33.33 3.76 -15.97
N ASN A 96 -33.74 3.85 -14.70
CA ASN A 96 -35.12 3.51 -14.31
C ASN A 96 -35.86 4.78 -13.87
N GLN A 97 -36.57 5.37 -14.83
CA GLN A 97 -37.77 6.23 -14.77
C GLN A 97 -38.01 6.60 -16.25
N THR A 98 -39.01 6.10 -16.98
CA THR A 98 -40.44 6.30 -16.79
C THR A 98 -41.26 5.47 -17.81
N THR A 99 -42.46 5.08 -17.40
CA THR A 99 -43.69 4.83 -18.20
C THR A 99 -43.81 3.60 -19.13
N THR A 100 -44.60 2.64 -18.65
CA THR A 100 -45.87 2.19 -19.27
C THR A 100 -45.91 1.97 -20.79
N SER A 101 -45.95 0.72 -21.22
CA SER A 101 -47.14 0.09 -21.80
C SER A 101 -46.77 -1.11 -22.67
N ARG A 102 -47.60 -2.14 -22.56
CA ARG A 102 -47.63 -3.34 -23.40
C ARG A 102 -47.61 -3.00 -24.89
N ALA A 103 -46.78 -3.69 -25.67
CA ALA A 103 -47.13 -4.04 -27.04
C ALA A 103 -46.42 -5.33 -27.47
N VAL A 104 -47.24 -6.27 -27.96
CA VAL A 104 -46.93 -7.60 -28.49
C VAL A 104 -46.10 -7.48 -29.78
N PRO A 105 -45.20 -8.43 -30.13
CA PRO A 105 -44.55 -8.42 -31.43
C PRO A 105 -45.55 -8.84 -32.51
N ASN A 106 -45.83 -7.94 -33.45
CA ASN A 106 -46.63 -8.25 -34.63
C ASN A 106 -45.88 -9.21 -35.57
N SER A 107 -46.59 -10.24 -36.01
CA SER A 107 -46.24 -11.10 -37.15
C SER A 107 -46.32 -10.34 -38.47
N ILE A 108 -45.41 -10.68 -39.40
CA ILE A 108 -45.37 -10.12 -40.76
C ILE A 108 -45.91 -11.19 -41.74
N PRO A 109 -46.89 -10.85 -42.60
CA PRO A 109 -47.15 -11.56 -43.86
C PRO A 109 -47.15 -10.59 -45.07
N PRO A 110 -47.37 -11.04 -46.32
CA PRO A 110 -47.24 -12.38 -46.89
C PRO A 110 -45.93 -12.59 -47.69
#